data_AF-A0A4S3LTQ8-F1
#
_entry.id   AF-A0A4S3LTQ8-F1
#
_cell.length_a   1.000
_cell.length_b   1.000
_cell.length_c   1.000
_cell.angle_alpha   90.00
_cell.angle_beta   90.00
_cell.angle_gamma   90.00
#
_symmetry.space_group_name_H-M   'P 1'
#
loop_
_entity.id
_entity.type
_entity.pdbx_description
1 polymer ?
#
loop_
_entity_poly.entity_id
_entity_poly.type
_entity_poly.pdbx_seq_one_letter_code
_entity_poly.pdbx_strand_id
1 'polypeptide(L)'
;MKRSFHPYTRPPALPVKSKFITEQVKTFLEPPYFLSENSNKGNVYFHYTNEAGMQGIRRDNAINASNKNEHGQPAGLCRIYLTDIAPELMRQNSARYAPLIFGNAPYQSWQNKLRYCYVLNLSGLSPEKGDGEHICYLKDIPFLPIHYRLNGQLINRVIARKNVATGLVI
;
A
#
# COMPACT_ATOMS: atom_id res chain seq x y z
N MET A 1 37.70 42.96 38.55
CA MET A 1 36.75 41.85 38.74
C MET A 1 36.74 40.97 37.50
N LYS A 2 37.41 39.81 37.52
CA LYS A 2 37.47 38.85 36.40
C LYS A 2 36.53 37.67 36.73
N ARG A 3 35.52 37.42 35.88
CA ARG A 3 34.60 36.28 36.02
C ARG A 3 35.31 35.01 35.55
N SER A 4 35.38 34.00 36.42
CA SER A 4 35.89 32.66 36.13
C SER A 4 34.86 31.89 35.28
N PHE A 5 35.24 31.53 34.06
CA PHE A 5 34.48 30.58 33.25
C PHE A 5 34.79 29.16 33.77
N HIS A 6 33.77 28.48 34.30
CA HIS A 6 33.83 27.04 34.49
C HIS A 6 33.63 26.36 33.13
N PRO A 7 34.50 25.43 32.70
CA PRO A 7 34.25 24.65 31.50
C PRO A 7 33.06 23.71 31.77
N TYR A 8 32.00 23.82 30.96
CA TYR A 8 30.96 22.81 30.91
C TYR A 8 31.58 21.49 30.43
N THR A 9 31.69 20.52 31.34
CA THR A 9 31.98 19.14 31.00
C THR A 9 30.82 18.59 30.18
N ARG A 10 31.08 18.27 28.91
CA ARG A 10 30.13 17.57 28.03
C ARG A 10 29.78 16.23 28.69
N PRO A 11 28.49 15.91 28.95
CA PRO A 11 28.14 14.59 29.44
C PRO A 11 28.58 13.54 28.42
N PRO A 12 29.08 12.37 28.87
CA PRO A 12 29.48 11.30 27.96
C PRO A 12 28.29 10.92 27.08
N ALA A 13 28.53 10.80 25.78
CA ALA A 13 27.52 10.34 24.83
C ALA A 13 27.01 8.97 25.31
N LEU A 14 25.71 8.89 25.58
CA LEU A 14 25.05 7.61 25.82
C LEU A 14 25.38 6.68 24.65
N PRO A 15 25.74 5.41 24.91
CA PRO A 15 26.02 4.47 23.83
C PRO A 15 24.75 4.32 23.00
N VAL A 16 24.77 4.87 21.78
CA VAL A 16 23.79 4.57 20.74
C VAL A 16 23.86 3.06 20.54
N LYS A 17 22.90 2.32 21.09
CA LYS A 17 22.68 0.92 20.77
C LYS A 17 22.23 0.84 19.31
N SER A 18 23.22 0.92 18.43
CA SER A 18 23.15 0.71 17.00
C SER A 18 22.96 -0.78 16.74
N LYS A 19 21.77 -1.31 17.03
CA LYS A 19 21.40 -2.71 16.73
C LYS A 19 19.90 -2.93 16.46
N PHE A 20 19.17 -1.92 15.97
CA PHE A 20 17.76 -2.10 15.56
C PHE A 20 17.41 -1.51 14.19
N ILE A 21 18.41 -1.16 13.37
CA ILE A 21 18.19 -0.62 12.03
C ILE A 21 19.21 -1.24 11.07
N THR A 22 19.11 -2.54 10.82
CA THR A 22 19.92 -3.15 9.75
C THR A 22 19.25 -4.35 9.09
N GLU A 23 18.34 -5.07 9.75
CA GLU A 23 17.60 -6.16 9.10
C GLU A 23 16.24 -5.75 8.53
N GLN A 24 15.51 -4.83 9.18
CA GLN A 24 14.21 -4.35 8.68
C GLN A 24 14.32 -3.42 7.47
N VAL A 25 15.50 -2.82 7.22
CA VAL A 25 15.72 -1.94 6.05
C VAL A 25 16.27 -2.74 4.86
N LYS A 26 17.00 -3.84 5.10
CA LYS A 26 17.48 -4.72 4.02
C LYS A 26 16.36 -5.47 3.30
N THR A 27 15.24 -5.71 3.96
CA THR A 27 14.06 -6.36 3.36
C THR A 27 13.32 -5.47 2.35
N PHE A 28 13.67 -4.18 2.22
CA PHE A 28 13.05 -3.26 1.26
C PHE A 28 13.78 -3.14 -0.08
N LEU A 29 14.99 -3.69 -0.22
CA LEU A 29 15.89 -3.37 -1.34
C LEU A 29 16.36 -4.57 -2.18
N GLU A 30 15.86 -5.78 -1.94
CA GLU A 30 16.15 -6.93 -2.82
C GLU A 30 14.86 -7.47 -3.48
N PRO A 31 14.78 -7.52 -4.83
CA PRO A 31 13.76 -8.30 -5.52
C PRO A 31 14.20 -9.77 -5.47
N PRO A 32 13.36 -10.73 -5.02
CA PRO A 32 12.11 -11.08 -5.70
C PRO A 32 10.99 -11.57 -4.74
N TYR A 33 9.97 -10.77 -4.48
CA TYR A 33 8.77 -11.22 -3.76
C TYR A 33 7.71 -11.71 -4.76
N PHE A 34 7.92 -12.91 -5.31
CA PHE A 34 6.88 -13.67 -5.99
C PHE A 34 6.48 -14.89 -5.13
N LEU A 35 5.31 -14.76 -4.49
CA LEU A 35 4.26 -15.77 -4.34
C LEU A 35 4.66 -17.21 -4.02
N SER A 36 4.60 -17.55 -2.72
CA SER A 36 4.13 -18.87 -2.31
C SER A 36 2.71 -18.74 -1.76
N GLU A 37 1.86 -19.72 -2.07
CA GLU A 37 0.40 -19.75 -1.80
C GLU A 37 0.00 -19.61 -0.31
N ASN A 38 0.97 -19.49 0.61
CA ASN A 38 0.75 -19.41 2.07
C ASN A 38 1.31 -18.13 2.72
N SER A 39 1.60 -17.07 1.95
CA SER A 39 2.38 -15.91 2.42
C SER A 39 1.64 -14.56 2.43
N ASN A 40 0.45 -14.50 3.03
CA ASN A 40 0.09 -13.24 3.69
C ASN A 40 0.89 -13.15 4.99
N LYS A 41 1.63 -12.05 5.20
CA LYS A 41 1.90 -11.42 6.53
C LYS A 41 3.04 -10.38 6.53
N GLY A 42 3.58 -10.00 5.38
CA GLY A 42 4.17 -8.66 5.26
C GLY A 42 3.04 -7.63 5.17
N ASN A 43 3.27 -6.37 5.51
CA ASN A 43 2.29 -5.29 5.36
C ASN A 43 1.98 -4.98 3.86
N VAL A 44 1.87 -5.99 2.99
CA VAL A 44 1.74 -5.84 1.55
C VAL A 44 0.29 -6.07 1.15
N TYR A 45 -0.28 -5.09 0.46
CA TYR A 45 -1.64 -5.14 -0.05
C TYR A 45 -1.66 -4.65 -1.50
N PHE A 46 -2.72 -5.00 -2.21
CA PHE A 46 -2.91 -4.69 -3.61
C PHE A 46 -4.07 -3.72 -3.79
N HIS A 47 -3.89 -2.74 -4.67
CA HIS A 47 -4.94 -1.84 -5.10
C HIS A 47 -5.12 -1.95 -6.61
N TYR A 48 -6.25 -2.49 -7.05
CA TYR A 48 -6.59 -2.61 -8.46
C TYR A 48 -7.33 -1.38 -8.96
N THR A 49 -6.98 -0.96 -10.17
CA THR A 49 -7.59 0.18 -10.83
C THR A 49 -7.65 0.02 -12.35
N ASN A 50 -8.54 0.79 -12.97
CA ASN A 50 -8.56 0.98 -14.41
C ASN A 50 -7.55 2.06 -14.86
N GLU A 51 -7.47 2.31 -16.17
CA GLU A 51 -6.61 3.35 -16.77
C GLU A 51 -6.86 4.73 -16.15
N ALA A 52 -8.12 5.17 -16.09
CA ALA A 52 -8.47 6.49 -15.56
C ALA A 52 -8.02 6.66 -14.10
N GLY A 53 -8.22 5.64 -13.25
CA GLY A 53 -7.77 5.68 -11.87
C GLY A 53 -6.25 5.62 -11.73
N MET A 54 -5.54 4.89 -12.61
CA MET A 54 -4.08 4.91 -12.65
C MET A 54 -3.54 6.31 -12.99
N GLN A 55 -4.12 6.98 -13.99
CA GLN A 55 -3.76 8.36 -14.32
C GLN A 55 -4.10 9.33 -13.18
N GLY A 56 -5.25 9.15 -12.53
CA GLY A 56 -5.64 9.93 -11.34
C GLY A 56 -4.64 9.78 -10.20
N ILE A 57 -4.24 8.55 -9.86
CA ILE A 57 -3.24 8.27 -8.82
C ILE A 57 -1.88 8.88 -9.17
N ARG A 58 -1.47 8.84 -10.44
CA ARG A 58 -0.21 9.45 -10.88
C ARG A 58 -0.24 10.98 -10.76
N ARG A 59 -1.35 11.61 -11.15
CA ARG A 59 -1.54 13.06 -11.07
C ARG A 59 -1.60 13.54 -9.64
N ASP A 60 -2.41 12.88 -8.81
CA ASP A 60 -2.69 13.29 -7.42
C ASP A 60 -1.61 12.78 -6.46
N ASN A 61 -0.77 11.85 -6.93
CA ASN A 61 0.28 11.22 -6.16
C ASN A 61 -0.25 10.60 -4.85
N ALA A 62 -1.48 10.09 -4.94
CA ALA A 62 -2.21 9.46 -3.85
C ALA A 62 -3.29 8.54 -4.42
N ILE A 63 -3.68 7.54 -3.63
CA ILE A 63 -4.88 6.74 -3.88
C ILE A 63 -6.03 7.42 -3.15
N ASN A 64 -6.97 8.00 -3.90
CA ASN A 64 -8.12 8.67 -3.30
C ASN A 64 -9.14 7.66 -2.81
N ALA A 65 -9.83 8.03 -1.73
CA ALA A 65 -10.96 7.25 -1.26
C ALA A 65 -12.10 7.25 -2.28
N SER A 66 -12.78 6.10 -2.36
CA SER A 66 -14.06 5.99 -3.05
C SER A 66 -15.12 6.75 -2.27
N ASN A 67 -15.95 7.52 -2.97
CA ASN A 67 -17.18 8.12 -2.44
C ASN A 67 -18.40 7.19 -2.60
N LYS A 68 -18.18 5.94 -3.02
CA LYS A 68 -19.21 4.91 -3.27
C LYS A 68 -19.14 3.75 -2.28
N ASN A 69 -20.31 3.21 -1.92
CA ASN A 69 -20.48 1.95 -1.18
C ASN A 69 -20.22 0.72 -2.07
N GLU A 70 -20.47 -0.47 -1.52
CA GLU A 70 -20.02 -1.77 -2.05
C GLU A 70 -20.87 -2.18 -3.24
N HIS A 71 -22.06 -1.60 -3.31
CA HIS A 71 -22.97 -1.65 -4.44
C HIS A 71 -22.67 -0.57 -5.49
N GLY A 72 -21.65 0.26 -5.29
CA GLY A 72 -21.25 1.32 -6.23
C GLY A 72 -22.13 2.58 -6.17
N GLN A 73 -22.96 2.73 -5.15
CA GLN A 73 -23.83 3.88 -4.93
C GLN A 73 -23.10 4.96 -4.11
N PRO A 74 -23.32 6.26 -4.36
CA PRO A 74 -22.74 7.33 -3.55
C PRO A 74 -23.13 7.16 -2.07
N ALA A 75 -22.16 7.18 -1.16
CA ALA A 75 -22.43 6.84 0.24
C ALA A 75 -21.72 7.71 1.29
N GLY A 76 -21.03 8.79 0.90
CA GLY A 76 -20.44 9.78 1.82
C GLY A 76 -19.30 9.27 2.71
N LEU A 77 -19.15 7.96 2.84
CA LEU A 77 -18.08 7.30 3.57
C LEU A 77 -16.86 7.13 2.65
N CYS A 78 -15.73 7.69 3.07
CA CYS A 78 -14.46 7.60 2.37
C CYS A 78 -13.77 6.28 2.73
N ARG A 79 -13.53 5.43 1.71
CA ARG A 79 -12.73 4.21 1.89
C ARG A 79 -11.80 3.95 0.73
N ILE A 80 -10.63 3.41 1.04
CA ILE A 80 -9.69 2.91 0.05
C ILE A 80 -9.75 1.40 0.02
N TYR A 81 -10.09 0.85 -1.15
CA TYR A 81 -10.18 -0.59 -1.38
C TYR A 81 -8.79 -1.19 -1.51
N LEU A 82 -8.58 -2.27 -0.77
CA LEU A 82 -7.37 -3.06 -0.76
C LEU A 82 -7.76 -4.53 -0.82
N THR A 83 -6.82 -5.36 -1.24
CA THR A 83 -6.97 -6.81 -1.26
C THR A 83 -5.62 -7.46 -1.02
N ASP A 84 -5.66 -8.68 -0.54
CA ASP A 84 -4.50 -9.56 -0.40
C ASP A 84 -4.34 -10.49 -1.62
N ILE A 85 -5.24 -10.43 -2.61
CA ILE A 85 -5.10 -11.19 -3.85
C ILE A 85 -4.10 -10.49 -4.78
N ALA A 86 -2.96 -11.15 -4.97
CA ALA A 86 -1.89 -10.69 -5.84
C ALA A 86 -2.28 -10.67 -7.34
N PRO A 87 -1.70 -9.76 -8.14
CA PRO A 87 -2.02 -9.61 -9.56
C PRO A 87 -1.70 -10.84 -10.39
N GLU A 88 -0.78 -11.70 -9.96
CA GLU A 88 -0.45 -12.93 -10.66
C GLU A 88 -1.53 -13.99 -10.51
N LEU A 89 -2.11 -14.14 -9.31
CA LEU A 89 -3.28 -15.00 -9.09
C LEU A 89 -4.46 -14.50 -9.93
N MET A 90 -4.66 -13.17 -9.93
CA MET A 90 -5.67 -12.53 -10.76
C MET A 90 -5.46 -12.81 -12.25
N ARG A 91 -4.22 -12.76 -12.73
CA ARG A 91 -3.87 -13.06 -14.13
C ARG A 91 -4.07 -14.54 -14.46
N GLN A 92 -3.74 -15.45 -13.54
CA GLN A 92 -3.87 -16.90 -13.74
C GLN A 92 -5.33 -17.33 -13.82
N ASN A 93 -6.21 -16.79 -12.98
CA ASN A 93 -7.62 -17.18 -12.94
C ASN A 93 -8.55 -16.06 -12.48
N SER A 94 -8.67 -15.02 -13.31
CA SER A 94 -9.53 -13.86 -13.02
C SER A 94 -11.00 -14.25 -12.77
N ALA A 95 -11.52 -15.27 -13.45
CA ALA A 95 -12.88 -15.77 -13.24
C ALA A 95 -13.11 -16.29 -11.82
N ARG A 96 -12.09 -16.90 -11.19
CA ARG A 96 -12.13 -17.36 -9.80
C ARG A 96 -11.92 -16.22 -8.81
N TYR A 97 -10.93 -15.35 -9.05
CA TYR A 97 -10.47 -14.38 -8.05
C TYR A 97 -11.16 -13.02 -8.12
N ALA A 98 -11.61 -12.56 -9.29
CA ALA A 98 -12.27 -11.26 -9.41
C ALA A 98 -13.58 -11.17 -8.59
N PRO A 99 -14.45 -12.21 -8.56
CA PRO A 99 -15.65 -12.18 -7.71
C PRO A 99 -15.35 -12.06 -6.22
N LEU A 100 -14.19 -12.53 -5.75
CA LEU A 100 -13.78 -12.42 -4.34
C LEU A 100 -13.44 -10.99 -3.92
N ILE A 101 -13.16 -10.10 -4.88
CA ILE A 101 -12.78 -8.69 -4.65
C ILE A 101 -13.92 -7.73 -5.02
N PHE A 102 -14.64 -8.01 -6.11
CA PHE A 102 -15.65 -7.09 -6.65
C PHE A 102 -17.10 -7.60 -6.51
N GLY A 103 -17.30 -8.78 -5.91
CA GLY A 103 -18.60 -9.44 -5.83
C GLY A 103 -19.10 -9.97 -7.18
N ASN A 104 -20.34 -10.46 -7.19
CA ASN A 104 -20.97 -11.12 -8.35
C ASN A 104 -21.45 -10.16 -9.46
N ALA A 105 -20.84 -8.98 -9.61
CA ALA A 105 -21.17 -8.10 -10.73
C ALA A 105 -20.79 -8.80 -12.06
N PRO A 106 -21.73 -9.03 -12.99
CA PRO A 106 -21.50 -9.87 -14.16
C PRO A 106 -20.42 -9.23 -15.04
N TYR A 107 -19.24 -9.88 -15.10
CA TYR A 107 -18.10 -9.78 -16.03
C TYR A 107 -17.56 -8.40 -16.49
N GLN A 108 -18.40 -7.39 -16.65
CA GLN A 108 -18.12 -6.10 -17.28
C GLN A 108 -17.42 -5.10 -16.35
N SER A 109 -17.58 -5.22 -15.04
CA SER A 109 -16.99 -4.26 -14.10
C SER A 109 -15.54 -4.61 -13.74
N TRP A 110 -15.21 -5.90 -13.61
CA TRP A 110 -13.89 -6.32 -13.15
C TRP A 110 -12.83 -6.26 -14.25
N GLN A 111 -13.15 -6.62 -15.50
CA GLN A 111 -12.18 -6.54 -16.62
C GLN A 111 -11.63 -5.13 -16.79
N ASN A 112 -12.50 -4.13 -16.66
CA ASN A 112 -12.10 -2.73 -16.70
C ASN A 112 -11.32 -2.31 -15.43
N LYS A 113 -11.76 -2.74 -14.24
CA LYS A 113 -11.13 -2.37 -12.95
C LYS A 113 -9.83 -3.09 -12.65
N LEU A 114 -9.54 -4.21 -13.33
CA LEU A 114 -8.37 -5.06 -13.09
C LEU A 114 -7.24 -4.83 -14.10
N ARG A 115 -7.17 -3.67 -14.75
CA ARG A 115 -6.13 -3.42 -15.76
C ARG A 115 -4.76 -3.17 -15.13
N TYR A 116 -4.73 -2.42 -14.03
CA TYR A 116 -3.51 -2.07 -13.31
C TYR A 116 -3.61 -2.43 -11.84
N CYS A 117 -2.48 -2.73 -11.25
CA CYS A 117 -2.35 -3.04 -9.83
C CYS A 117 -1.19 -2.24 -9.23
N TYR A 118 -1.45 -1.58 -8.09
CA TYR A 118 -0.43 -1.03 -7.22
C TYR A 118 -0.16 -2.04 -6.10
N VAL A 119 1.10 -2.46 -5.98
CA VAL A 119 1.60 -3.27 -4.87
C VAL A 119 2.07 -2.30 -3.79
N LEU A 120 1.45 -2.35 -2.62
CA LEU A 120 1.58 -1.32 -1.59
C LEU A 120 2.17 -1.89 -0.30
N ASN A 121 3.11 -1.17 0.31
CA ASN A 121 3.54 -1.39 1.68
C ASN A 121 2.74 -0.51 2.65
N LEU A 122 1.90 -1.13 3.45
CA LEU A 122 1.02 -0.52 4.43
C LEU A 122 1.59 -0.54 5.86
N SER A 123 2.91 -0.69 6.03
CA SER A 123 3.55 -0.59 7.34
C SER A 123 3.11 0.69 8.07
N GLY A 124 2.72 0.53 9.34
CA GLY A 124 2.19 1.62 10.16
C GLY A 124 0.71 1.97 9.90
N LEU A 125 0.02 1.21 9.04
CA LEU A 125 -1.42 1.29 8.83
C LEU A 125 -2.06 -0.05 9.20
N SER A 126 -3.33 0.00 9.62
CA SER A 126 -4.11 -1.17 9.99
C SER A 126 -5.35 -1.24 9.10
N PRO A 127 -5.27 -1.87 7.91
CA PRO A 127 -6.45 -2.11 7.09
C PRO A 127 -7.46 -2.95 7.88
N GLU A 128 -8.72 -2.52 7.84
CA GLU A 128 -9.83 -3.27 8.41
C GLU A 128 -10.35 -4.29 7.42
N LYS A 129 -10.85 -5.42 7.91
CA LYS A 129 -11.53 -6.40 7.06
C LYS A 129 -12.79 -5.77 6.47
N GLY A 130 -12.97 -5.94 5.16
CA GLY A 130 -14.18 -5.55 4.43
C GLY A 130 -15.22 -6.66 4.40
N ASP A 131 -16.23 -6.47 3.54
CA ASP A 131 -17.40 -7.36 3.47
C ASP A 131 -17.08 -8.70 2.78
N GLY A 132 -16.05 -8.71 1.91
CA GLY A 132 -15.54 -9.90 1.24
C GLY A 132 -14.35 -10.52 1.96
N GLU A 133 -14.11 -11.82 1.73
CA GLU A 133 -13.00 -12.58 2.35
C GLU A 133 -11.64 -11.92 2.11
N HIS A 134 -11.46 -11.39 0.90
CA HIS A 134 -10.20 -10.82 0.41
C HIS A 134 -10.25 -9.29 0.24
N ILE A 135 -11.24 -8.64 0.86
CA ILE A 135 -11.41 -7.19 0.80
C ILE A 135 -10.93 -6.60 2.11
N CYS A 136 -10.11 -5.56 2.03
CA CYS A 136 -9.72 -4.74 3.16
C CYS A 136 -9.97 -3.26 2.85
N TYR A 137 -10.25 -2.48 3.89
CA TYR A 137 -10.47 -1.05 3.78
C TYR A 137 -9.49 -0.28 4.66
N LEU A 138 -8.97 0.82 4.12
CA LEU A 138 -8.60 1.95 4.98
C LEU A 138 -9.81 2.89 5.02
N LYS A 139 -10.42 3.02 6.19
CA LYS A 139 -11.57 3.89 6.44
C LYS A 139 -11.11 5.24 7.00
N ASP A 140 -12.00 6.22 6.91
CA ASP A 140 -11.85 7.55 7.53
C ASP A 140 -10.59 8.32 7.10
N ILE A 141 -10.00 7.92 5.96
CA ILE A 141 -8.93 8.66 5.30
C ILE A 141 -9.40 9.10 3.90
N PRO A 142 -9.24 10.38 3.54
CA PRO A 142 -9.67 10.88 2.23
C PRO A 142 -8.77 10.40 1.09
N PHE A 143 -7.50 10.10 1.40
CA PHE A 143 -6.53 9.60 0.44
C PHE A 143 -5.37 8.89 1.15
N LEU A 144 -4.67 8.03 0.42
CA LEU A 144 -3.45 7.36 0.84
C LEU A 144 -2.28 7.89 -0.02
N PRO A 145 -1.35 8.68 0.53
CA PRO A 145 -0.21 9.16 -0.25
C PRO A 145 0.68 7.98 -0.66
N ILE A 146 1.09 7.95 -1.94
CA ILE A 146 1.95 6.88 -2.45
C ILE A 146 3.43 7.09 -2.11
N HIS A 147 3.80 8.30 -1.71
CA HIS A 147 5.05 8.60 -1.01
C HIS A 147 4.87 9.77 -0.04
N TYR A 148 5.65 9.80 1.03
CA TYR A 148 5.60 10.83 2.06
C TYR A 148 6.95 10.98 2.75
N ARG A 149 7.14 12.02 3.54
CA ARG A 149 8.34 12.19 4.36
C ARG A 149 8.05 11.87 5.82
N LEU A 150 8.93 11.08 6.42
CA LEU A 150 8.94 10.80 7.86
C LEU A 150 10.35 11.06 8.37
N ASN A 151 10.50 11.97 9.33
CA ASN A 151 11.81 12.37 9.88
C ASN A 151 12.83 12.77 8.81
N GLY A 152 12.39 13.46 7.75
CA GLY A 152 13.22 13.89 6.63
C GLY A 152 13.51 12.80 5.58
N GLN A 153 13.22 11.53 5.86
CA GLN A 153 13.38 10.44 4.91
C GLN A 153 12.16 10.32 4.00
N LEU A 154 12.40 10.19 2.69
CA LEU A 154 11.35 9.86 1.72
C LEU A 154 10.98 8.38 1.86
N ILE A 155 9.71 8.11 2.14
CA ILE A 155 9.12 6.79 2.23
C ILE A 155 8.25 6.57 1.00
N ASN A 156 8.54 5.49 0.26
CA ASN A 156 7.73 5.05 -0.87
C ASN A 156 6.79 3.93 -0.44
N ARG A 157 5.49 4.15 -0.62
CA ARG A 157 4.46 3.17 -0.29
C ARG A 157 4.27 2.16 -1.43
N VAL A 158 4.53 2.57 -2.66
CA VAL A 158 4.38 1.72 -3.84
C VAL A 158 5.66 0.91 -4.04
N ILE A 159 5.55 -0.40 -3.88
CA ILE A 159 6.60 -1.37 -4.16
C ILE A 159 6.73 -1.55 -5.67
N ALA A 160 5.60 -1.74 -6.36
CA ALA A 160 5.55 -1.91 -7.80
C ALA A 160 4.19 -1.45 -8.34
N ARG A 161 4.18 -1.10 -9.62
CA ARG A 161 2.95 -0.91 -10.40
C ARG A 161 2.98 -1.95 -11.51
N LYS A 162 1.89 -2.67 -11.72
CA LYS A 162 1.83 -3.78 -12.67
C LYS A 162 0.67 -3.61 -13.62
N ASN A 163 0.90 -3.92 -14.90
CA ASN A 163 -0.18 -4.26 -15.81
C ASN A 163 -0.59 -5.71 -15.53
N VAL A 164 -1.85 -5.94 -15.15
CA VAL A 164 -2.30 -7.26 -14.67
C VAL A 164 -2.35 -8.27 -15.82
N ALA A 165 -2.71 -7.84 -17.03
CA ALA A 165 -2.81 -8.72 -18.19
C ALA A 165 -1.42 -9.24 -18.62
N THR A 166 -0.42 -8.36 -18.64
CA THR A 166 0.94 -8.72 -19.09
C THR A 166 1.88 -9.13 -17.96
N GLY A 167 1.55 -8.79 -16.71
CA GLY A 167 2.43 -8.95 -15.56
C GLY A 167 3.62 -7.97 -15.52
N LEU A 168 3.75 -7.09 -16.51
CA LEU A 168 4.88 -6.16 -16.62
C LEU A 168 4.79 -5.05 -15.56
N VAL A 169 5.95 -4.69 -15.01
CA VAL A 169 6.11 -3.53 -14.13
C VAL A 169 6.12 -2.25 -14.96
N ILE A 170 5.42 -1.19 -14.53
CA ILE A 170 5.18 0.06 -15.29
C ILE A 170 5.33 1.34 -14.46
#